data_AF-A0A815JE20-F1
#
_entry.id   AF-A0A815JE20-F1
#
_cell.length_a   1.000
_cell.length_b   1.000
_cell.length_c   1.000
_cell.angle_alpha   90.00
_cell.angle_beta   90.00
_cell.angle_gamma   90.00
#
_symmetry.space_group_name_H-M   'P 1'
#
loop_
_entity.id
_entity.type
_entity.pdbx_description
1 polymer ?
#
loop_
_entity_poly.entity_id
_entity_poly.type
_entity_poly.pdbx_seq_one_letter_code
_entity_poly.pdbx_strand_id
1 'polypeptide(L)'
;MNSKVISINYHWRFIENDCEQFDEAFRLKYSLHIQEKYAKLTNEFENNFKRFQFLRENLTEKRIEDLDHELMKLIDTLPTIFDQFYEANLTKFYSESIKLMKRIEYLILNDGANVNYNENVFHFGMLINKWFISKGNLTLSDNPKFLKSLMKMCKAIFISNPFLLQIQEYTNTYAKIYSPYYFLSYSIYQLNYFPDARYEPNHHLRINWYKVEINLFLFILNHLYNERFSLEDCLFDILHKIKPSFADQMFIRICQLEILRILLEKYENDFLRCDKENRFAIILENLFKTNQIDVIKLIYKQNKTIRYLFDKLENIEHIVDIMIANQKMKQSCEILFNDQQLRVWFINKKLLFILLKKKQCKLIKHLFKLSSSIIHQLDEDGNDSLLYICLNVRGCRHRLIEFLIQNGSDLSRRNFKHINFFNALHISTNRKLLNKLIDHEIISIDYISKEVKQFNNDISNESIRPSES
;
A
#
# COMPACT_ATOMS: atom_id res chain seq x y z
N MET A 1 35.08 9.29 -45.86
CA MET A 1 35.76 7.96 -45.83
C MET A 1 35.28 7.22 -44.60
N ASN A 2 34.64 6.07 -44.86
CA ASN A 2 33.96 5.10 -44.00
C ASN A 2 34.45 4.97 -42.54
N SER A 3 33.62 5.33 -41.57
CA SER A 3 33.59 4.67 -40.27
C SER A 3 32.53 3.58 -40.31
N LYS A 4 32.98 2.31 -40.31
CA LYS A 4 32.11 1.15 -40.20
C LYS A 4 31.34 1.22 -38.88
N VAL A 5 30.03 1.39 -38.97
CA VAL A 5 29.10 1.07 -37.89
C VAL A 5 29.18 -0.45 -37.69
N ILE A 6 29.88 -0.88 -36.64
CA ILE A 6 29.82 -2.27 -36.19
C ILE A 6 28.48 -2.43 -35.50
N SER A 7 27.49 -2.95 -36.21
CA SER A 7 26.25 -3.46 -35.63
C SER A 7 26.58 -4.71 -34.83
N ILE A 8 26.82 -4.56 -33.53
CA ILE A 8 26.90 -5.71 -32.64
C ILE A 8 25.47 -6.16 -32.33
N ASN A 9 24.97 -7.11 -33.13
CA ASN A 9 23.77 -7.88 -32.82
C ASN A 9 24.08 -8.79 -31.63
N TYR A 10 23.89 -8.28 -30.42
CA TYR A 10 23.80 -9.15 -29.24
C TYR A 10 22.41 -9.79 -29.20
N HIS A 11 22.31 -11.02 -29.72
CA HIS A 11 21.23 -11.93 -29.34
C HIS A 11 21.53 -12.47 -27.94
N TRP A 12 21.15 -11.71 -26.91
CA TRP A 12 21.04 -12.26 -25.56
C TRP A 12 19.77 -13.11 -25.49
N ARG A 13 19.94 -14.44 -25.54
CA ARG A 13 18.91 -15.36 -25.06
C ARG A 13 18.91 -15.29 -23.54
N PHE A 14 18.20 -14.32 -22.96
CA PHE A 14 17.91 -14.35 -21.53
C PHE A 14 16.95 -15.51 -21.25
N ILE A 15 17.35 -16.38 -20.32
CA ILE A 15 16.45 -17.35 -19.69
C ILE A 15 15.60 -16.55 -18.69
N GLU A 16 14.31 -16.86 -18.51
CA GLU A 16 13.38 -16.09 -17.64
C GLU A 16 13.97 -15.80 -16.24
N ASN A 17 14.77 -16.70 -15.68
CA ASN A 17 15.46 -16.52 -14.39
C ASN A 17 16.51 -15.41 -14.38
N ASP A 18 17.21 -15.15 -15.49
CA ASP A 18 18.22 -14.10 -15.59
C ASP A 18 17.57 -12.71 -15.66
N CYS A 19 16.38 -12.62 -16.27
CA CYS A 19 15.56 -11.42 -16.26
C CYS A 19 15.05 -11.08 -14.85
N GLU A 20 14.60 -12.08 -14.08
CA GLU A 20 14.13 -11.86 -12.70
C GLU A 20 15.25 -11.37 -11.77
N GLN A 21 16.45 -11.97 -11.85
CA GLN A 21 17.60 -11.53 -11.05
C GLN A 21 18.08 -10.12 -11.44
N PHE A 22 18.07 -9.80 -12.73
CA PHE A 22 18.41 -8.46 -13.20
C PHE A 22 17.39 -7.42 -12.74
N ASP A 23 16.10 -7.74 -12.84
CA ASP A 23 15.02 -6.89 -12.35
C ASP A 23 15.12 -6.66 -10.84
N GLU A 24 15.45 -7.70 -10.06
CA GLU A 24 15.62 -7.59 -8.61
C GLU A 24 16.84 -6.73 -8.25
N ALA A 25 17.99 -6.95 -8.90
CA ALA A 25 19.18 -6.12 -8.71
C ALA A 25 18.93 -4.65 -9.10
N PHE A 26 18.20 -4.42 -10.20
CA PHE A 26 17.80 -3.09 -10.65
C PHE A 26 16.88 -2.40 -9.63
N ARG A 27 15.86 -3.11 -9.13
CA ARG A 27 14.96 -2.62 -8.07
C ARG A 27 15.74 -2.21 -6.83
N LEU A 28 16.65 -3.08 -6.37
CA LEU A 28 17.45 -2.85 -5.17
C LEU A 28 18.34 -1.60 -5.31
N LYS A 29 18.99 -1.43 -6.48
CA LYS A 29 19.85 -0.26 -6.74
C LYS A 29 19.07 1.05 -6.71
N TYR A 30 17.89 1.10 -7.33
CA TYR A 30 17.06 2.31 -7.34
C TYR A 30 16.43 2.59 -5.97
N SER A 31 16.02 1.55 -5.27
CA SER A 31 15.56 1.59 -3.88
C SER A 31 16.63 2.25 -2.98
N LEU A 32 17.87 1.75 -3.01
CA LEU A 32 19.00 2.33 -2.29
C LEU A 32 19.25 3.79 -2.67
N HIS A 33 19.20 4.12 -3.97
CA HIS A 33 19.38 5.50 -4.42
C HIS A 33 18.33 6.47 -3.84
N ILE A 34 17.08 6.04 -3.74
CA ILE A 34 16.00 6.85 -3.15
C ILE A 34 16.24 7.02 -1.65
N GLN A 35 16.64 5.97 -0.94
CA GLN A 35 16.97 6.03 0.49
C GLN A 35 18.12 6.99 0.78
N GLU A 36 19.25 6.83 0.08
CA GLU A 36 20.42 7.71 0.23
C GLU A 36 20.05 9.17 -0.04
N LYS A 37 19.24 9.39 -1.07
CA LYS A 37 18.78 10.72 -1.44
C LYS A 37 17.84 11.31 -0.39
N TYR A 38 16.94 10.50 0.18
CA TYR A 38 16.08 10.91 1.28
C TYR A 38 16.93 11.31 2.50
N ALA A 39 17.86 10.47 2.93
CA ALA A 39 18.77 10.77 4.05
C ALA A 39 19.60 12.04 3.80
N LYS A 40 20.12 12.23 2.59
CA LYS A 40 20.86 13.44 2.22
C LYS A 40 19.98 14.69 2.30
N LEU A 41 18.75 14.63 1.78
CA LEU A 41 17.81 15.76 1.83
C LEU A 41 17.43 16.12 3.26
N THR A 42 17.26 15.12 4.13
CA THR A 42 17.03 15.30 5.56
C THR A 42 18.19 16.04 6.22
N ASN A 43 19.42 15.56 6.03
CA ASN A 43 20.61 16.20 6.60
C ASN A 43 20.83 17.63 6.08
N GLU A 44 20.65 17.86 4.77
CA GLU A 44 20.74 19.19 4.18
C GLU A 44 19.70 20.14 4.80
N PHE A 45 18.49 19.65 5.01
CA PHE A 45 17.43 20.43 5.62
C PHE A 45 17.77 20.83 7.06
N GLU A 46 18.10 19.87 7.92
CA GLU A 46 18.39 20.12 9.34
C GLU A 46 19.53 21.13 9.51
N ASN A 47 20.57 21.02 8.69
CA ASN A 47 21.69 21.95 8.71
C ASN A 47 21.27 23.36 8.28
N ASN A 48 20.47 23.48 7.22
CA ASN A 48 19.99 24.79 6.78
C ASN A 48 18.99 25.40 7.76
N PHE A 49 18.16 24.59 8.42
CA PHE A 49 17.23 25.05 9.44
C PHE A 49 17.96 25.59 10.67
N LYS A 50 18.95 24.87 11.20
CA LYS A 50 19.80 25.35 12.29
C LYS A 50 20.52 26.66 11.92
N ARG A 51 21.04 26.74 10.70
CA ARG A 51 21.67 27.95 10.18
C ARG A 51 20.68 29.12 10.10
N PHE A 52 19.47 28.88 9.60
CA PHE A 52 18.42 29.89 9.52
C PHE A 52 18.04 30.41 10.91
N GLN A 53 17.82 29.52 11.89
CA GLN A 53 17.54 29.89 13.27
C GLN A 53 18.65 30.77 13.85
N PHE A 54 19.91 30.33 13.69
CA PHE A 54 21.07 31.10 14.14
C PHE A 54 21.16 32.49 13.49
N LEU A 55 20.93 32.59 12.18
CA LEU A 55 20.92 33.90 11.49
C LEU A 55 19.87 34.81 12.11
N ARG A 56 18.65 34.29 12.28
CA ARG A 56 17.51 35.06 12.75
C ARG A 56 17.64 35.51 14.21
N GLU A 57 18.18 34.66 15.08
CA GLU A 57 18.45 34.99 16.49
C GLU A 57 19.45 36.15 16.66
N ASN A 58 20.30 36.38 15.66
CA ASN A 58 21.30 37.46 15.67
C ASN A 58 20.81 38.76 15.01
N LEU A 59 19.56 38.83 14.57
CA LEU A 59 18.98 40.04 13.96
C LEU A 59 18.27 40.91 15.00
N THR A 60 18.25 42.21 14.76
CA THR A 60 17.39 43.14 15.50
C THR A 60 15.94 43.03 15.03
N GLU A 61 14.97 43.35 15.88
CA GLU A 61 13.54 43.33 15.55
C GLU A 61 13.23 44.14 14.27
N LYS A 62 13.75 45.36 14.18
CA LYS A 62 13.58 46.19 12.98
C LYS A 62 14.12 45.52 11.71
N ARG A 63 15.27 44.85 11.80
CA ARG A 63 15.86 44.16 10.65
C ARG A 63 15.03 42.96 10.24
N ILE A 64 14.45 42.24 11.21
CA ILE A 64 13.51 41.16 10.97
C ILE A 64 12.28 41.69 10.21
N GLU A 65 11.67 42.78 10.67
CA GLU A 65 10.51 43.39 10.02
C GLU A 65 10.80 43.81 8.57
N ASP A 66 11.94 44.48 8.33
CA ASP A 66 12.34 44.91 6.99
C ASP A 66 12.51 43.72 6.03
N LEU A 67 13.15 42.65 6.50
CA LEU A 67 13.42 41.44 5.72
C LEU A 67 12.16 40.62 5.44
N ASP A 68 11.32 40.41 6.46
CA ASP A 68 10.07 39.68 6.33
C ASP A 68 9.12 40.46 5.38
N HIS A 69 9.09 41.79 5.46
CA HIS A 69 8.30 42.64 4.57
C HIS A 69 8.81 42.60 3.11
N GLU A 70 10.13 42.63 2.89
CA GLU A 70 10.70 42.45 1.54
C GLU A 70 10.33 41.07 0.97
N LEU A 71 10.50 40.03 1.77
CA LEU A 71 10.19 38.65 1.37
C LEU A 71 8.72 38.49 0.98
N MET A 72 7.79 39.03 1.79
CA MET A 72 6.36 38.96 1.49
C MET A 72 6.00 39.69 0.19
N LYS A 73 6.56 40.86 -0.07
CA LYS A 73 6.37 41.55 -1.37
C LYS A 73 6.78 40.68 -2.55
N LEU A 74 7.91 39.99 -2.46
CA LEU A 74 8.37 39.10 -3.52
C LEU A 74 7.46 37.88 -3.68
N ILE A 75 7.00 37.32 -2.56
CA ILE A 75 6.07 36.20 -2.55
C ILE A 75 4.73 36.58 -3.20
N ASP A 76 4.20 37.78 -2.92
CA ASP A 76 2.94 38.28 -3.49
C ASP A 76 3.01 38.52 -4.99
N THR A 77 4.23 38.67 -5.56
CA THR A 77 4.42 38.76 -7.02
C THR A 77 4.47 37.40 -7.72
N LEU A 78 4.60 36.29 -6.99
CA LEU A 78 4.67 34.97 -7.63
C LEU A 78 3.38 34.63 -8.39
N PRO A 79 2.16 34.76 -7.82
CA PRO A 79 0.93 34.39 -8.51
C PRO A 79 0.74 35.11 -9.85
N THR A 80 0.99 36.41 -9.90
CA THR A 80 0.84 37.21 -11.13
C THR A 80 1.82 36.79 -12.21
N ILE A 81 3.07 36.48 -11.85
CA ILE A 81 4.07 35.95 -12.79
C ILE A 81 3.62 34.59 -13.34
N PHE A 82 3.09 33.71 -12.49
CA PHE A 82 2.57 32.40 -12.92
C PHE A 82 1.28 32.50 -13.75
N ASP A 83 0.44 33.50 -13.51
CA ASP A 83 -0.76 33.74 -14.31
C ASP A 83 -0.41 34.32 -15.70
N GLN A 84 0.63 35.17 -15.79
CA GLN A 84 1.20 35.69 -17.06
C GLN A 84 1.86 34.62 -17.94
N PHE A 85 2.03 33.40 -17.43
CA PHE A 85 2.59 32.29 -18.18
C PHE A 85 1.84 32.01 -19.49
N TYR A 86 0.53 32.25 -19.51
CA TYR A 86 -0.33 32.05 -20.68
C TYR A 86 -0.21 33.17 -21.74
N GLU A 87 0.40 34.31 -21.39
CA GLU A 87 0.35 35.53 -22.20
C GLU A 87 1.71 35.96 -22.79
N ALA A 88 2.83 35.30 -22.44
CA ALA A 88 4.16 35.90 -22.59
C ALA A 88 5.22 35.10 -23.36
N ASN A 89 6.22 35.84 -23.86
CA ASN A 89 7.53 35.37 -24.31
C ASN A 89 8.22 34.52 -23.22
N LEU A 90 8.25 33.20 -23.42
CA LEU A 90 8.76 32.20 -22.47
C LEU A 90 10.16 32.49 -21.94
N THR A 91 11.04 33.05 -22.76
CA THR A 91 12.42 33.34 -22.36
C THR A 91 12.47 34.43 -21.28
N LYS A 92 11.67 35.48 -21.45
CA LYS A 92 11.56 36.58 -20.47
C LYS A 92 10.98 36.05 -19.16
N PHE A 93 9.86 35.34 -19.23
CA PHE A 93 9.25 34.65 -18.08
C PHE A 93 10.28 33.86 -17.28
N TYR A 94 10.98 32.90 -17.91
CA TYR A 94 11.93 32.05 -17.20
C TYR A 94 13.04 32.85 -16.51
N SER A 95 13.58 33.87 -17.18
CA SER A 95 14.66 34.69 -16.62
C SER A 95 14.21 35.53 -15.42
N GLU A 96 13.01 36.11 -15.46
CA GLU A 96 12.45 36.93 -14.38
C GLU A 96 12.06 36.05 -13.20
N SER A 97 11.38 34.93 -13.45
CA SER A 97 11.04 33.99 -12.39
C SER A 97 12.28 33.41 -11.72
N ILE A 98 13.33 33.02 -12.46
CA ILE A 98 14.59 32.51 -11.88
C ILE A 98 15.25 33.56 -10.98
N LYS A 99 15.26 34.84 -11.37
CA LYS A 99 15.81 35.92 -10.54
C LYS A 99 15.02 36.09 -9.25
N LEU A 100 13.69 36.12 -9.34
CA LEU A 100 12.80 36.25 -8.18
C LEU A 100 12.99 35.07 -7.21
N MET A 101 12.92 33.84 -7.72
CA MET A 101 13.10 32.62 -6.91
C MET A 101 14.46 32.58 -6.20
N LYS A 102 15.53 33.02 -6.86
CA LYS A 102 16.86 33.12 -6.24
C LYS A 102 16.94 34.21 -5.18
N ARG A 103 16.24 35.35 -5.35
CA ARG A 103 16.18 36.41 -4.33
C ARG A 103 15.45 35.92 -3.09
N ILE A 104 14.32 35.23 -3.27
CA ILE A 104 13.57 34.59 -2.17
C ILE A 104 14.45 33.57 -1.43
N GLU A 105 15.11 32.65 -2.16
CA GLU A 105 16.05 31.68 -1.58
C GLU A 105 17.14 32.40 -0.76
N TYR A 106 17.71 33.48 -1.30
CA TYR A 106 18.78 34.23 -0.66
C TYR A 106 18.34 34.92 0.62
N LEU A 107 17.21 35.65 0.58
CA LEU A 107 16.65 36.35 1.73
C LEU A 107 16.44 35.41 2.92
N ILE A 108 15.94 34.20 2.65
CA ILE A 108 15.70 33.22 3.71
C ILE A 108 17.01 32.60 4.19
N LEU A 109 17.82 32.02 3.30
CA LEU A 109 18.96 31.19 3.70
C LEU A 109 20.22 31.98 4.10
N ASN A 110 20.32 33.25 3.72
CA ASN A 110 21.47 34.09 4.06
C ASN A 110 21.11 35.28 4.93
N ASP A 111 19.92 35.87 4.75
CA ASP A 111 19.54 37.07 5.51
C ASP A 111 18.61 36.73 6.69
N GLY A 112 18.06 35.52 6.80
CA GLY A 112 17.20 35.10 7.92
C GLY A 112 15.75 35.60 7.82
N ALA A 113 15.30 36.02 6.63
CA ALA A 113 13.93 36.42 6.38
C ALA A 113 12.96 35.24 6.57
N ASN A 114 11.84 35.48 7.24
CA ASN A 114 10.83 34.47 7.52
C ASN A 114 9.56 34.73 6.73
N VAL A 115 8.98 33.66 6.19
CA VAL A 115 7.65 33.71 5.62
C VAL A 115 6.66 33.77 6.77
N ASN A 116 6.18 34.96 7.07
CA ASN A 116 5.17 35.15 8.11
C ASN A 116 3.78 34.87 7.52
N TYR A 117 3.03 33.99 8.18
CA TYR A 117 1.70 33.65 7.74
C TYR A 117 0.68 34.68 8.25
N ASN A 118 0.01 35.37 7.33
CA ASN A 118 -1.28 36.00 7.58
C ASN A 118 -2.32 35.23 6.76
N GLU A 119 -3.48 34.92 7.37
CA GLU A 119 -4.61 34.13 6.83
C GLU A 119 -5.11 34.54 5.42
N ASN A 120 -4.60 35.64 4.85
CA ASN A 120 -5.07 36.22 3.59
C ASN A 120 -3.99 36.38 2.48
N VAL A 121 -2.74 35.94 2.66
CA VAL A 121 -1.64 36.44 1.80
C VAL A 121 -0.85 35.38 1.02
N PHE A 122 -0.51 34.20 1.60
CA PHE A 122 0.30 33.21 0.87
C PHE A 122 -0.08 31.75 1.12
N HIS A 123 -0.67 31.11 0.10
CA HIS A 123 -1.01 29.69 0.13
C HIS A 123 0.01 28.86 -0.65
N PHE A 124 0.97 28.28 0.06
CA PHE A 124 2.02 27.46 -0.54
C PHE A 124 1.45 26.26 -1.35
N GLY A 125 0.39 25.62 -0.83
CA GLY A 125 -0.32 24.55 -1.53
C GLY A 125 -0.97 25.01 -2.84
N MET A 126 -1.52 26.23 -2.89
CA MET A 126 -2.10 26.82 -4.10
C MET A 126 -1.01 27.20 -5.11
N LEU A 127 0.12 27.75 -4.65
CA LEU A 127 1.27 28.07 -5.51
C LEU A 127 1.74 26.82 -6.24
N ILE A 128 1.92 25.72 -5.50
CA ILE A 128 2.30 24.46 -6.13
C ILE A 128 1.15 23.89 -6.98
N ASN A 129 -0.11 24.01 -6.59
CA ASN A 129 -1.21 23.53 -7.43
C ASN A 129 -1.31 24.31 -8.75
N LYS A 130 -1.21 25.64 -8.73
CA LYS A 130 -1.14 26.47 -9.96
C LYS A 130 0.05 26.05 -10.83
N TRP A 131 1.18 25.72 -10.20
CA TRP A 131 2.36 25.18 -10.88
C TRP A 131 2.14 23.78 -11.49
N PHE A 132 1.37 22.92 -10.82
CA PHE A 132 1.00 21.62 -11.38
C PHE A 132 -0.14 21.69 -12.40
N ILE A 133 -1.04 22.66 -12.32
CA ILE A 133 -2.10 22.84 -13.32
C ILE A 133 -1.49 23.37 -14.63
N SER A 134 -0.47 24.22 -14.57
CA SER A 134 0.27 24.62 -15.78
C SER A 134 1.00 23.44 -16.46
N LYS A 135 1.25 22.32 -15.75
CA LYS A 135 1.73 21.03 -16.29
C LYS A 135 0.79 20.45 -17.35
N GLY A 136 -0.53 20.66 -17.23
CA GLY A 136 -1.53 20.05 -18.12
C GLY A 136 -1.50 20.57 -19.55
N ASN A 137 -0.88 21.74 -19.78
CA ASN A 137 -0.86 22.42 -21.08
C ASN A 137 0.52 22.48 -21.74
N LEU A 138 1.56 21.84 -21.18
CA LEU A 138 2.95 22.15 -21.55
C LEU A 138 3.70 21.06 -22.27
N THR A 139 3.81 21.25 -23.58
CA THR A 139 4.91 20.76 -24.41
C THR A 139 6.23 21.55 -24.23
N LEU A 140 6.27 22.58 -23.35
CA LEU A 140 7.27 23.67 -23.41
C LEU A 140 8.06 23.95 -22.10
N SER A 141 8.10 23.04 -21.12
CA SER A 141 8.65 23.30 -19.77
C SER A 141 10.14 22.94 -19.54
N ASP A 142 10.98 23.09 -20.56
CA ASP A 142 12.30 22.45 -20.68
C ASP A 142 13.43 23.24 -20.04
N ASN A 143 13.18 23.99 -18.98
CA ASN A 143 14.22 24.78 -18.33
C ASN A 143 14.69 24.15 -17.01
N PRO A 144 15.71 23.26 -17.01
CA PRO A 144 16.30 22.69 -15.81
C PRO A 144 16.73 23.73 -14.77
N LYS A 145 17.15 24.93 -15.22
CA LYS A 145 17.55 26.00 -14.31
C LYS A 145 16.34 26.55 -13.56
N PHE A 146 15.22 26.72 -14.25
CA PHE A 146 13.96 27.12 -13.63
C PHE A 146 13.50 26.09 -12.59
N LEU A 147 13.42 24.80 -12.97
CA LEU A 147 13.02 23.73 -12.04
C LEU A 147 13.93 23.62 -10.82
N LYS A 148 15.23 23.77 -11.03
CA LYS A 148 16.22 23.76 -9.94
C LYS A 148 16.04 24.97 -9.01
N SER A 149 15.82 26.16 -9.56
CA SER A 149 15.59 27.38 -8.77
C SER A 149 14.28 27.32 -7.98
N LEU A 150 13.22 26.79 -8.59
CA LEU A 150 11.92 26.61 -7.94
C LEU A 150 12.01 25.64 -6.76
N MET A 151 12.64 24.49 -6.96
CA MET A 151 12.92 23.52 -5.89
C MET A 151 13.65 24.17 -4.71
N LYS A 152 14.69 24.96 -4.99
CA LYS A 152 15.49 25.64 -3.97
C LYS A 152 14.67 26.68 -3.21
N MET A 153 13.86 27.47 -3.92
CA MET A 153 12.95 28.44 -3.32
C MET A 153 11.93 27.76 -2.41
N CYS A 154 11.27 26.69 -2.88
CA CYS A 154 10.31 25.94 -2.07
C CYS A 154 10.94 25.39 -0.79
N LYS A 155 12.14 24.79 -0.89
CA LYS A 155 12.91 24.34 0.29
C LYS A 155 13.19 25.48 1.25
N ALA A 156 13.64 26.63 0.75
CA ALA A 156 13.92 27.80 1.56
C ALA A 156 12.67 28.29 2.30
N ILE A 157 11.54 28.43 1.59
CA ILE A 157 10.24 28.83 2.18
C ILE A 157 9.85 27.91 3.35
N PHE A 158 10.04 26.60 3.19
CA PHE A 158 9.79 25.66 4.28
C PHE A 158 10.79 25.76 5.43
N ILE A 159 12.06 26.00 5.14
CA ILE A 159 13.07 26.24 6.17
C ILE A 159 12.70 27.47 7.00
N SER A 160 12.24 28.54 6.38
CA SER A 160 11.80 29.74 7.12
C SER A 160 10.62 29.44 8.02
N ASN A 161 9.59 28.76 7.50
CA ASN A 161 8.38 28.49 8.24
C ASN A 161 7.85 27.06 7.97
N PRO A 162 8.23 26.08 8.81
CA PRO A 162 7.72 24.71 8.73
C PRO A 162 6.21 24.61 8.98
N PHE A 163 5.62 25.58 9.68
CA PHE A 163 4.19 25.63 10.01
C PHE A 163 3.31 25.95 8.80
N LEU A 164 3.89 26.35 7.66
CA LEU A 164 3.14 26.51 6.40
C LEU A 164 2.43 25.22 5.96
N LEU A 165 2.87 24.08 6.48
CA LEU A 165 2.20 22.81 6.30
C LEU A 165 1.01 22.62 7.26
N GLN A 166 0.96 23.22 8.43
CA GLN A 166 -0.08 22.86 9.41
C GLN A 166 -1.43 23.54 9.15
N ILE A 167 -1.46 24.43 8.17
CA ILE A 167 -2.58 25.32 7.90
C ILE A 167 -3.68 24.56 7.14
N GLN A 168 -4.83 24.41 7.78
CA GLN A 168 -6.05 23.88 7.19
C GLN A 168 -6.92 25.04 6.75
N GLU A 169 -7.17 25.18 5.44
CA GLU A 169 -8.08 26.23 4.96
C GLU A 169 -9.12 25.71 3.98
N TYR A 170 -10.33 26.25 4.14
CA TYR A 170 -11.49 26.04 3.31
C TYR A 170 -11.63 27.20 2.33
N THR A 171 -11.40 26.97 1.04
CA THR A 171 -11.75 27.96 0.01
C THR A 171 -13.21 27.76 -0.42
N ASN A 172 -14.05 28.79 -0.24
CA ASN A 172 -15.50 28.77 -0.43
C ASN A 172 -16.02 28.53 -1.86
N THR A 173 -15.17 28.53 -2.89
CA THR A 173 -15.64 28.46 -4.29
C THR A 173 -15.60 27.08 -4.93
N TYR A 174 -14.74 26.16 -4.49
CA TYR A 174 -14.84 24.72 -4.79
C TYR A 174 -13.98 24.03 -3.72
N ALA A 175 -14.61 23.25 -2.84
CA ALA A 175 -14.01 22.68 -1.63
C ALA A 175 -12.71 21.88 -1.91
N LYS A 176 -11.56 22.56 -1.88
CA LYS A 176 -10.23 21.94 -1.84
C LYS A 176 -9.52 22.47 -0.61
N ILE A 177 -9.39 21.60 0.37
CA ILE A 177 -8.52 21.83 1.53
C ILE A 177 -7.09 21.83 0.99
N TYR A 178 -6.37 22.96 1.06
CA TYR A 178 -4.97 23.05 0.64
C TYR A 178 -4.01 22.69 1.79
N SER A 179 -4.19 21.50 2.36
CA SER A 179 -3.29 20.98 3.38
C SER A 179 -2.05 20.32 2.73
N PRO A 180 -0.97 20.04 3.49
CA PRO A 180 0.15 19.19 3.08
C PRO A 180 -0.33 17.86 2.59
N TYR A 181 -1.39 17.38 3.23
CA TYR A 181 -2.09 16.18 2.84
C TYR A 181 -2.64 16.29 1.41
N TYR A 182 -3.24 17.42 1.03
CA TYR A 182 -3.60 17.67 -0.36
C TYR A 182 -2.38 17.69 -1.27
N PHE A 183 -1.29 18.36 -0.89
CA PHE A 183 -0.07 18.37 -1.71
C PHE A 183 0.54 16.96 -1.87
N LEU A 184 0.61 16.17 -0.80
CA LEU A 184 1.15 14.81 -0.80
C LEU A 184 0.25 13.86 -1.61
N SER A 185 -1.05 13.88 -1.34
CA SER A 185 -2.04 13.06 -2.06
C SER A 185 -2.13 13.46 -3.53
N TYR A 186 -1.99 14.75 -3.85
CA TYR A 186 -1.94 15.26 -5.22
C TYR A 186 -0.63 14.89 -5.91
N SER A 187 0.51 15.02 -5.23
CA SER A 187 1.81 14.57 -5.76
C SER A 187 1.74 13.10 -6.10
N ILE A 188 1.11 12.29 -5.25
CA ILE A 188 0.97 10.85 -5.47
C ILE A 188 -0.09 10.52 -6.51
N TYR A 189 -1.18 11.27 -6.58
CA TYR A 189 -2.08 11.24 -7.73
C TYR A 189 -1.28 11.50 -9.02
N GLN A 190 -0.44 12.52 -9.07
CA GLN A 190 0.43 12.77 -10.21
C GLN A 190 1.41 11.62 -10.49
N LEU A 191 1.99 10.97 -9.45
CA LEU A 191 2.80 9.76 -9.63
C LEU A 191 1.98 8.58 -10.23
N ASN A 192 0.68 8.47 -9.89
CA ASN A 192 -0.22 7.41 -10.35
C ASN A 192 -0.80 7.63 -11.75
N TYR A 193 -0.90 8.89 -12.21
CA TYR A 193 -1.47 9.28 -13.51
C TYR A 193 -0.41 9.73 -14.52
N PHE A 194 0.86 9.78 -14.11
CA PHE A 194 2.00 9.81 -15.01
C PHE A 194 1.96 8.76 -16.14
N PRO A 195 1.36 7.55 -15.98
CA PRO A 195 1.33 6.53 -17.02
C PRO A 195 0.54 6.84 -18.29
N ASP A 196 -0.42 7.77 -18.24
CA ASP A 196 -1.21 8.19 -19.42
C ASP A 196 -0.40 9.10 -20.35
N ALA A 197 0.84 9.40 -19.97
CA ALA A 197 1.79 10.18 -20.74
C ALA A 197 2.33 9.52 -22.03
N ARG A 198 1.94 8.27 -22.32
CA ARG A 198 2.48 7.45 -23.41
C ARG A 198 2.16 7.95 -24.82
N TYR A 199 1.26 8.93 -24.96
CA TYR A 199 0.87 9.46 -26.26
C TYR A 199 1.49 10.82 -26.62
N GLU A 200 2.45 11.31 -25.84
CA GLU A 200 3.08 12.61 -26.14
C GLU A 200 4.61 12.52 -26.31
N PRO A 201 5.18 13.27 -27.28
CA PRO A 201 6.60 13.24 -27.67
C PRO A 201 7.61 13.72 -26.58
N ASN A 202 7.15 14.03 -25.37
CA ASN A 202 7.88 14.78 -24.35
C ASN A 202 8.28 13.95 -23.11
N HIS A 203 8.63 12.67 -23.32
CA HIS A 203 8.88 11.70 -22.24
C HIS A 203 10.03 12.06 -21.28
N HIS A 204 11.14 12.66 -21.75
CA HIS A 204 12.28 13.06 -20.90
C HIS A 204 11.94 14.20 -19.92
N LEU A 205 11.01 15.06 -20.32
CA LEU A 205 10.63 16.26 -19.58
C LEU A 205 9.83 15.88 -18.35
N ARG A 206 8.85 15.00 -18.57
CA ARG A 206 8.04 14.43 -17.50
C ARG A 206 8.92 13.78 -16.42
N ILE A 207 10.05 13.15 -16.77
CA ILE A 207 10.98 12.53 -15.79
C ILE A 207 11.69 13.56 -14.90
N ASN A 208 12.11 14.71 -15.43
CA ASN A 208 12.76 15.75 -14.61
C ASN A 208 11.77 16.38 -13.62
N TRP A 209 10.55 16.60 -14.08
CA TRP A 209 9.43 17.00 -13.23
C TRP A 209 9.11 15.98 -12.16
N TYR A 210 9.05 14.71 -12.54
CA TYR A 210 8.86 13.60 -11.60
C TYR A 210 9.95 13.57 -10.51
N LYS A 211 11.21 13.81 -10.87
CA LYS A 211 12.31 13.91 -9.90
C LYS A 211 12.14 15.08 -8.94
N VAL A 212 11.62 16.21 -9.42
CA VAL A 212 11.32 17.40 -8.63
C VAL A 212 10.16 17.10 -7.68
N GLU A 213 9.06 16.53 -8.17
CA GLU A 213 7.91 16.10 -7.37
C GLU A 213 8.33 15.15 -6.24
N ILE A 214 9.11 14.12 -6.53
CA ILE A 214 9.62 13.19 -5.52
C ILE A 214 10.50 13.91 -4.49
N ASN A 215 11.36 14.85 -4.90
CA ASN A 215 12.21 15.58 -3.96
C ASN A 215 11.40 16.43 -2.99
N LEU A 216 10.36 17.13 -3.48
CA LEU A 216 9.46 17.92 -2.64
C LEU A 216 8.66 17.01 -1.73
N PHE A 217 8.15 15.89 -2.26
CA PHE A 217 7.44 14.90 -1.48
C PHE A 217 8.29 14.36 -0.33
N LEU A 218 9.49 13.85 -0.63
CA LEU A 218 10.44 13.33 0.36
C LEU A 218 10.82 14.38 1.40
N PHE A 219 11.00 15.62 0.95
CA PHE A 219 11.28 16.75 1.83
C PHE A 219 10.12 17.04 2.80
N ILE A 220 8.89 17.15 2.30
CA ILE A 220 7.69 17.41 3.11
C ILE A 220 7.40 16.26 4.06
N LEU A 221 7.59 15.02 3.61
CA LEU A 221 7.44 13.81 4.43
C LEU A 221 8.38 13.80 5.65
N ASN A 222 9.57 14.39 5.53
CA ASN A 222 10.48 14.52 6.66
C ASN A 222 9.91 15.43 7.77
N HIS A 223 9.18 16.48 7.38
CA HIS A 223 8.66 17.48 8.30
C HIS A 223 7.36 17.13 9.01
N LEU A 224 6.48 16.39 8.33
CA LEU A 224 5.21 15.96 8.90
C LEU A 224 5.34 14.96 10.05
N TYR A 225 6.56 14.48 10.31
CA TYR A 225 6.88 13.56 11.42
C TYR A 225 6.45 14.08 12.80
N ASN A 226 6.38 15.40 12.98
CA ASN A 226 6.00 15.99 14.27
C ASN A 226 4.48 16.15 14.46
N GLU A 227 3.65 15.84 13.45
CA GLU A 227 2.20 15.97 13.52
C GLU A 227 1.45 14.68 13.15
N ARG A 228 1.09 13.91 14.18
CA ARG A 228 0.49 12.58 14.09
C ARG A 228 -0.73 12.45 13.16
N PHE A 229 -1.58 13.47 13.08
CA PHE A 229 -2.81 13.41 12.28
C PHE A 229 -2.57 13.50 10.76
N SER A 230 -1.42 14.02 10.32
CA SER A 230 -1.16 14.33 8.90
C SER A 230 -0.60 13.16 8.08
N LEU A 231 0.17 12.27 8.71
CA LEU A 231 0.83 11.12 8.05
C LEU A 231 -0.13 9.96 7.78
N GLU A 232 -1.11 9.80 8.66
CA GLU A 232 -2.11 8.73 8.57
C GLU A 232 -2.99 8.89 7.34
N ASP A 233 -3.74 10.00 7.26
CA ASP A 233 -4.61 10.25 6.12
C ASP A 233 -3.79 10.16 4.83
N CYS A 234 -2.57 10.72 4.83
CA CYS A 234 -1.65 10.60 3.70
C CYS A 234 -1.40 9.15 3.30
N LEU A 235 -1.02 8.26 4.23
CA LEU A 235 -0.85 6.84 3.96
C LEU A 235 -2.13 6.21 3.39
N PHE A 236 -3.29 6.50 3.99
CA PHE A 236 -4.58 5.96 3.52
C PHE A 236 -4.89 6.41 2.08
N ASP A 237 -4.69 7.68 1.77
CA ASP A 237 -4.94 8.23 0.43
C ASP A 237 -4.01 7.63 -0.62
N ILE A 238 -2.75 7.43 -0.25
CA ILE A 238 -1.74 6.81 -1.12
C ILE A 238 -2.15 5.38 -1.44
N LEU A 239 -2.45 4.60 -0.40
CA LEU A 239 -2.86 3.21 -0.54
C LEU A 239 -4.17 3.08 -1.32
N HIS A 240 -5.09 4.03 -1.17
CA HIS A 240 -6.35 4.04 -1.91
C HIS A 240 -6.16 4.40 -3.40
N LYS A 241 -5.22 5.29 -3.71
CA LYS A 241 -5.01 5.82 -5.07
C LYS A 241 -3.94 5.08 -5.87
N ILE A 242 -3.12 4.23 -5.23
CA ILE A 242 -2.02 3.52 -5.90
C ILE A 242 -2.56 2.60 -7.00
N LYS A 243 -2.07 2.81 -8.22
CA LYS A 243 -2.48 2.05 -9.41
C LYS A 243 -1.40 1.05 -9.83
N PRO A 244 -1.78 -0.05 -10.53
CA PRO A 244 -0.79 -0.93 -11.14
C PRO A 244 0.00 -0.14 -12.19
N SER A 245 1.33 -0.27 -12.16
CA SER A 245 2.20 0.27 -13.20
C SER A 245 2.15 -0.62 -14.44
N PHE A 246 2.30 -0.02 -15.63
CA PHE A 246 2.54 -0.78 -16.85
C PHE A 246 3.97 -1.32 -16.87
N ALA A 247 4.24 -2.39 -17.64
CA ALA A 247 5.53 -3.08 -17.67
C ALA A 247 6.72 -2.13 -17.92
N ASP A 248 6.53 -1.10 -18.76
CA ASP A 248 7.58 -0.13 -19.12
C ASP A 248 7.87 0.94 -18.03
N GLN A 249 7.20 0.87 -16.88
CA GLN A 249 7.20 1.92 -15.85
C GLN A 249 7.74 1.42 -14.51
N MET A 250 8.65 0.46 -14.57
CA MET A 250 9.31 -0.14 -13.42
C MET A 250 9.90 0.90 -12.46
N PHE A 251 10.53 1.96 -12.98
CA PHE A 251 11.10 3.04 -12.18
C PHE A 251 10.05 3.77 -11.33
N ILE A 252 8.90 4.12 -11.92
CA ILE A 252 7.80 4.79 -11.21
C ILE A 252 7.28 3.88 -10.11
N ARG A 253 7.15 2.59 -10.41
CA ARG A 253 6.70 1.61 -9.42
C ARG A 253 7.65 1.46 -8.26
N ILE A 254 8.96 1.38 -8.53
CA ILE A 254 9.99 1.35 -7.49
C ILE A 254 9.87 2.60 -6.60
N CYS A 255 9.75 3.79 -7.19
CA CYS A 255 9.56 5.02 -6.43
C CYS A 255 8.30 5.01 -5.55
N GLN A 256 7.16 4.53 -6.08
CA GLN A 256 5.92 4.41 -5.31
C GLN A 256 6.07 3.46 -4.12
N LEU A 257 6.61 2.27 -4.36
CA LEU A 257 6.84 1.27 -3.30
C LEU A 257 7.80 1.78 -2.24
N GLU A 258 8.82 2.55 -2.65
CA GLU A 258 9.81 3.07 -1.72
C GLU A 258 9.32 4.23 -0.88
N ILE A 259 8.54 5.12 -1.48
CA ILE A 259 7.79 6.15 -0.75
C ILE A 259 6.86 5.49 0.26
N LEU A 260 6.12 4.46 -0.17
CA LEU A 260 5.21 3.74 0.71
C LEU A 260 5.96 3.04 1.85
N ARG A 261 7.15 2.48 1.58
CA ARG A 261 8.00 1.92 2.63
C ARG A 261 8.39 2.96 3.68
N ILE A 262 8.91 4.11 3.26
CA ILE A 262 9.34 5.18 4.17
C ILE A 262 8.14 5.65 5.03
N LEU A 263 6.95 5.74 4.44
CA LEU A 263 5.72 6.05 5.16
C LEU A 263 5.35 4.98 6.18
N LEU A 264 5.36 3.70 5.79
CA LEU A 264 5.03 2.58 6.67
C LEU A 264 6.00 2.46 7.84
N GLU A 265 7.31 2.65 7.61
CA GLU A 265 8.35 2.69 8.64
C GLU A 265 8.08 3.82 9.65
N LYS A 266 7.71 5.01 9.17
CA LYS A 266 7.35 6.13 10.05
C LYS A 266 6.03 5.90 10.82
N TYR A 267 5.10 5.15 10.23
CA TYR A 267 3.76 4.92 10.76
C TYR A 267 3.65 3.73 11.74
N GLU A 268 4.63 2.82 11.78
CA GLU A 268 4.60 1.60 12.63
C GLU A 268 4.43 1.91 14.14
N ASN A 269 4.78 3.11 14.59
CA ASN A 269 4.79 3.49 16.01
C ASN A 269 3.41 3.88 16.62
N ASP A 270 2.34 4.11 15.84
CA ASP A 270 1.16 4.87 16.32
C ASP A 270 -0.24 4.21 16.12
N PHE A 271 -0.36 2.91 15.77
CA PHE A 271 -1.61 2.33 15.23
C PHE A 271 -2.75 1.97 16.23
N LEU A 272 -2.69 2.27 17.53
CA LEU A 272 -3.69 1.75 18.49
C LEU A 272 -4.96 2.63 18.60
N ARG A 273 -5.84 2.68 17.59
CA ARG A 273 -7.24 3.18 17.72
C ARG A 273 -8.27 2.45 16.83
N CYS A 274 -9.47 2.20 17.38
CA CYS A 274 -10.51 1.27 16.90
C CYS A 274 -11.33 1.77 15.69
N ASP A 275 -11.45 3.09 15.52
CA ASP A 275 -12.16 3.82 14.46
C ASP A 275 -11.50 3.71 13.07
N LYS A 276 -10.32 3.09 13.00
CA LYS A 276 -9.44 3.05 11.82
C LYS A 276 -9.53 1.72 11.04
N GLU A 277 -10.14 0.71 11.64
CA GLU A 277 -10.18 -0.65 11.09
C GLU A 277 -11.05 -0.74 9.83
N ASN A 278 -12.18 -0.03 9.81
CA ASN A 278 -13.06 0.04 8.64
C ASN A 278 -12.40 0.69 7.43
N ARG A 279 -11.61 1.77 7.64
CA ARG A 279 -10.87 2.42 6.55
C ARG A 279 -9.81 1.48 5.97
N PHE A 280 -9.15 0.70 6.82
CA PHE A 280 -8.13 -0.24 6.38
C PHE A 280 -8.72 -1.42 5.61
N ALA A 281 -9.87 -1.95 6.04
CA ALA A 281 -10.58 -2.99 5.31
C ALA A 281 -10.92 -2.56 3.86
N ILE A 282 -11.36 -1.32 3.68
CA ILE A 282 -11.63 -0.72 2.35
C ILE A 282 -10.35 -0.66 1.50
N ILE A 283 -9.21 -0.28 2.11
CA ILE A 283 -7.92 -0.28 1.40
C ILE A 283 -7.54 -1.68 0.97
N LEU A 284 -7.58 -2.66 1.87
CA LEU A 284 -7.26 -4.04 1.53
C LEU A 284 -8.13 -4.52 0.38
N GLU A 285 -9.43 -4.27 0.47
CA GLU A 285 -10.37 -4.60 -0.60
C GLU A 285 -9.94 -4.01 -1.94
N ASN A 286 -9.58 -2.73 -1.97
CA ASN A 286 -9.11 -2.07 -3.19
C ASN A 286 -7.79 -2.67 -3.71
N LEU A 287 -6.82 -2.96 -2.84
CA LEU A 287 -5.55 -3.57 -3.24
C LEU A 287 -5.75 -4.96 -3.84
N PHE A 288 -6.65 -5.77 -3.27
CA PHE A 288 -7.02 -7.08 -3.83
C PHE A 288 -7.76 -6.92 -5.16
N LYS A 289 -8.79 -6.06 -5.23
CA LYS A 289 -9.56 -5.78 -6.47
C LYS A 289 -8.68 -5.25 -7.61
N THR A 290 -7.62 -4.52 -7.30
CA THR A 290 -6.69 -3.94 -8.29
C THR A 290 -5.41 -4.75 -8.47
N ASN A 291 -5.31 -5.94 -7.87
CA ASN A 291 -4.18 -6.86 -7.98
C ASN A 291 -2.82 -6.25 -7.60
N GLN A 292 -2.78 -5.43 -6.54
CA GLN A 292 -1.55 -4.77 -6.06
C GLN A 292 -0.73 -5.70 -5.14
N ILE A 293 -0.31 -6.85 -5.67
CA ILE A 293 0.34 -7.92 -4.91
C ILE A 293 1.62 -7.46 -4.21
N ASP A 294 2.45 -6.68 -4.88
CA ASP A 294 3.68 -6.10 -4.36
C ASP A 294 3.44 -5.10 -3.22
N VAL A 295 2.38 -4.30 -3.28
CA VAL A 295 1.97 -3.41 -2.17
C VAL A 295 1.47 -4.24 -0.98
N ILE A 296 0.66 -5.28 -1.22
CA ILE A 296 0.21 -6.19 -0.16
C ILE A 296 1.42 -6.83 0.54
N LYS A 297 2.40 -7.33 -0.22
CA LYS A 297 3.66 -7.87 0.32
C LYS A 297 4.41 -6.84 1.16
N LEU A 298 4.53 -5.61 0.66
CA LEU A 298 5.22 -4.52 1.34
C LEU A 298 4.60 -4.23 2.70
N ILE A 299 3.28 -4.02 2.73
CA ILE A 299 2.52 -3.74 3.95
C ILE A 299 2.67 -4.89 4.95
N TYR A 300 2.48 -6.13 4.49
CA TYR A 300 2.56 -7.31 5.35
C TYR A 300 3.96 -7.51 5.96
N LYS A 301 5.02 -7.10 5.25
CA LYS A 301 6.41 -7.25 5.70
C LYS A 301 6.83 -6.18 6.70
N GLN A 302 6.41 -4.94 6.48
CA GLN A 302 7.04 -3.78 7.14
C GLN A 302 6.32 -3.27 8.37
N ASN A 303 5.04 -3.61 8.57
CA ASN A 303 4.29 -3.01 9.65
C ASN A 303 3.55 -4.10 10.44
N LYS A 304 4.06 -4.41 11.64
CA LYS A 304 3.46 -5.43 12.51
C LYS A 304 2.03 -5.10 12.89
N THR A 305 1.73 -3.82 13.09
CA THR A 305 0.41 -3.39 13.58
C THR A 305 -0.63 -3.46 12.48
N ILE A 306 -0.25 -3.14 11.25
CA ILE A 306 -1.10 -3.37 10.08
C ILE A 306 -1.23 -4.87 9.79
N ARG A 307 -0.17 -5.67 9.99
CA ARG A 307 -0.24 -7.14 9.85
C ARG A 307 -1.34 -7.74 10.73
N TYR A 308 -1.53 -7.26 11.95
CA TYR A 308 -2.61 -7.74 12.83
C TYR A 308 -4.00 -7.59 12.20
N LEU A 309 -4.23 -6.57 11.37
CA LEU A 309 -5.51 -6.38 10.67
C LEU A 309 -5.75 -7.45 9.62
N PHE A 310 -4.70 -7.97 8.99
CA PHE A 310 -4.81 -9.12 8.09
C PHE A 310 -5.20 -10.41 8.82
N ASP A 311 -4.95 -10.50 10.12
CA ASP A 311 -5.23 -11.70 10.94
C ASP A 311 -6.62 -11.66 11.62
N LYS A 312 -7.34 -10.54 11.51
CA LYS A 312 -8.73 -10.42 11.99
C LYS A 312 -9.68 -11.27 11.16
N LEU A 313 -10.57 -11.99 11.84
CA LEU A 313 -11.47 -12.95 11.19
C LEU A 313 -12.37 -12.28 10.13
N GLU A 314 -12.99 -11.15 10.47
CA GLU A 314 -13.88 -10.39 9.58
C GLU A 314 -13.17 -9.94 8.30
N ASN A 315 -11.92 -9.47 8.44
CA ASN A 315 -11.09 -9.08 7.29
C ASN A 315 -10.70 -10.29 6.45
N ILE A 316 -10.34 -11.42 7.05
CA ILE A 316 -10.04 -12.66 6.31
C ILE A 316 -11.27 -13.11 5.51
N GLU A 317 -12.45 -13.12 6.11
CA GLU A 317 -13.69 -13.49 5.42
C GLU A 317 -13.96 -12.57 4.22
N HIS A 318 -13.87 -11.24 4.44
CA HIS A 318 -14.08 -10.24 3.39
C HIS A 318 -13.07 -10.37 2.24
N ILE A 319 -11.79 -10.53 2.57
CA ILE A 319 -10.72 -10.74 1.59
C ILE A 319 -10.98 -12.02 0.78
N VAL A 320 -11.35 -13.13 1.43
CA VAL A 320 -11.68 -14.38 0.74
C VAL A 320 -12.84 -14.18 -0.23
N ASP A 321 -13.86 -13.41 0.15
CA ASP A 321 -14.99 -13.11 -0.74
C ASP A 321 -14.57 -12.36 -2.00
N ILE A 322 -13.64 -11.41 -1.87
CA ILE A 322 -13.06 -10.70 -3.02
C ILE A 322 -12.21 -11.64 -3.86
N MET A 323 -11.36 -12.44 -3.22
CA MET A 323 -10.46 -13.41 -3.84
C MET A 323 -11.20 -14.42 -4.74
N ILE A 324 -12.41 -14.83 -4.34
CA ILE A 324 -13.20 -15.85 -5.06
C ILE A 324 -14.21 -15.26 -6.04
N ALA A 325 -14.39 -13.92 -6.06
CA ALA A 325 -15.43 -13.24 -6.82
C ALA A 325 -15.34 -13.49 -8.33
N ASN A 326 -14.13 -13.55 -8.90
CA ASN A 326 -13.94 -13.82 -10.33
C ASN A 326 -12.63 -14.57 -10.63
N GLN A 327 -12.45 -15.03 -11.88
CA GLN A 327 -11.30 -15.84 -12.28
C GLN A 327 -9.97 -15.08 -12.20
N LYS A 328 -9.95 -13.79 -12.53
CA LYS A 328 -8.75 -12.94 -12.42
C LYS A 328 -8.29 -12.84 -10.97
N MET A 329 -9.22 -12.61 -10.04
CA MET A 329 -8.92 -12.59 -8.61
C MET A 329 -8.38 -13.94 -8.15
N LYS A 330 -8.98 -15.06 -8.57
CA LYS A 330 -8.48 -16.40 -8.24
C LYS A 330 -7.03 -16.63 -8.69
N GLN A 331 -6.63 -16.14 -9.86
CA GLN A 331 -5.24 -16.22 -10.32
C GLN A 331 -4.29 -15.39 -9.44
N SER A 332 -4.69 -14.17 -9.09
CA SER A 332 -3.96 -13.32 -8.13
C SER A 332 -3.77 -14.00 -6.78
N CYS A 333 -4.78 -14.74 -6.32
CA CYS A 333 -4.72 -15.52 -5.09
C CYS A 333 -3.68 -16.62 -5.17
N GLU A 334 -3.63 -17.36 -6.26
CA GLU A 334 -2.64 -18.43 -6.44
C GLU A 334 -1.21 -17.88 -6.37
N ILE A 335 -0.97 -16.67 -6.92
CA ILE A 335 0.32 -15.96 -6.80
C ILE A 335 0.63 -15.63 -5.33
N LEU A 336 -0.34 -15.09 -4.59
CA LEU A 336 -0.16 -14.73 -3.18
C LEU A 336 0.10 -15.96 -2.29
N PHE A 337 -0.61 -17.07 -2.52
CA PHE A 337 -0.43 -18.32 -1.78
C PHE A 337 0.97 -18.92 -2.00
N ASN A 338 1.51 -18.79 -3.22
CA ASN A 338 2.84 -19.29 -3.56
C ASN A 338 3.98 -18.39 -3.07
N ASP A 339 3.67 -17.15 -2.69
CA ASP A 339 4.66 -16.25 -2.14
C ASP A 339 5.18 -16.76 -0.79
N GLN A 340 6.49 -16.96 -0.70
CA GLN A 340 7.13 -17.55 0.48
C GLN A 340 6.91 -16.70 1.75
N GLN A 341 6.82 -15.37 1.61
CA GLN A 341 6.69 -14.46 2.75
C GLN A 341 5.24 -14.36 3.22
N LEU A 342 4.28 -14.36 2.29
CA LEU A 342 2.85 -14.35 2.62
C LEU A 342 2.31 -15.73 2.98
N ARG A 343 3.05 -16.82 2.72
CA ARG A 343 2.63 -18.19 3.05
C ARG A 343 2.19 -18.34 4.50
N VAL A 344 2.89 -17.70 5.44
CA VAL A 344 2.58 -17.75 6.88
C VAL A 344 1.18 -17.19 7.18
N TRP A 345 0.77 -16.13 6.48
CA TRP A 345 -0.57 -15.57 6.60
C TRP A 345 -1.65 -16.56 6.11
N PHE A 346 -1.36 -17.27 5.01
CA PHE A 346 -2.31 -18.23 4.45
C PHE A 346 -2.40 -19.53 5.26
N ILE A 347 -1.34 -19.96 5.95
CA ILE A 347 -1.39 -21.12 6.85
C ILE A 347 -2.07 -20.72 8.17
N ASN A 348 -3.38 -20.44 8.09
CA ASN A 348 -4.21 -20.00 9.20
C ASN A 348 -5.45 -20.90 9.31
N LYS A 349 -5.71 -21.43 10.51
CA LYS A 349 -6.89 -22.27 10.77
C LYS A 349 -8.20 -21.57 10.41
N LYS A 350 -8.32 -20.26 10.66
CA LYS A 350 -9.51 -19.47 10.32
C LYS A 350 -9.76 -19.49 8.81
N LEU A 351 -8.71 -19.27 8.01
CA LEU A 351 -8.80 -19.30 6.55
C LEU A 351 -9.29 -20.66 6.05
N LEU A 352 -8.77 -21.76 6.62
CA LEU A 352 -9.22 -23.11 6.28
C LEU A 352 -10.74 -23.24 6.42
N PHE A 353 -11.29 -22.96 7.60
CA PHE A 353 -12.72 -23.12 7.86
C PHE A 353 -13.58 -22.20 6.99
N ILE A 354 -13.13 -20.97 6.71
CA ILE A 354 -13.78 -20.07 5.76
C ILE A 354 -13.82 -20.69 4.36
N LEU A 355 -12.70 -21.23 3.86
CA LEU A 355 -12.65 -21.85 2.54
C LEU A 355 -13.53 -23.12 2.45
N LEU A 356 -13.61 -23.91 3.53
CA LEU A 356 -14.51 -25.07 3.64
C LEU A 356 -15.97 -24.62 3.56
N LYS A 357 -16.35 -23.60 4.33
CA LYS A 357 -17.69 -22.98 4.32
C LYS A 357 -18.05 -22.46 2.91
N LYS A 358 -17.10 -21.82 2.22
CA LYS A 358 -17.26 -21.30 0.85
C LYS A 358 -17.06 -22.36 -0.25
N LYS A 359 -16.79 -23.62 0.11
CA LYS A 359 -16.60 -24.78 -0.79
C LYS A 359 -15.51 -24.59 -1.86
N GLN A 360 -14.45 -23.83 -1.55
CA GLN A 360 -13.39 -23.47 -2.50
C GLN A 360 -12.34 -24.57 -2.65
N CYS A 361 -12.74 -25.69 -3.28
CA CYS A 361 -11.93 -26.91 -3.36
C CYS A 361 -10.51 -26.68 -3.92
N LYS A 362 -10.33 -25.81 -4.93
CA LYS A 362 -9.00 -25.53 -5.50
C LYS A 362 -8.08 -24.83 -4.50
N LEU A 363 -8.59 -23.80 -3.81
CA LEU A 363 -7.84 -23.06 -2.80
C LEU A 363 -7.53 -23.93 -1.58
N ILE A 364 -8.46 -24.79 -1.16
CA ILE A 364 -8.22 -25.77 -0.08
C ILE A 364 -7.09 -26.73 -0.47
N LYS A 365 -7.14 -27.31 -1.68
CA LYS A 365 -6.06 -28.18 -2.17
C LYS A 365 -4.72 -27.45 -2.20
N HIS A 366 -4.72 -26.18 -2.59
CA HIS A 366 -3.50 -25.38 -2.61
C HIS A 366 -2.97 -25.11 -1.19
N LEU A 367 -3.84 -24.77 -0.26
CA LEU A 367 -3.50 -24.57 1.16
C LEU A 367 -2.84 -25.81 1.77
N PHE A 368 -3.34 -27.01 1.46
CA PHE A 368 -2.79 -28.27 1.95
C PHE A 368 -1.42 -28.60 1.34
N LYS A 369 -1.18 -28.18 0.09
CA LYS A 369 0.16 -28.28 -0.51
C LYS A 369 1.18 -27.38 0.20
N LEU A 370 0.74 -26.22 0.70
CA LEU A 370 1.61 -25.30 1.44
C LEU A 370 1.91 -25.80 2.86
N SER A 371 0.94 -26.43 3.51
CA SER A 371 1.09 -27.02 4.83
C SER A 371 0.12 -28.18 5.03
N SER A 372 0.64 -29.41 5.05
CA SER A 372 -0.16 -30.61 5.30
C SER A 372 -0.72 -30.64 6.72
N SER A 373 -0.03 -30.03 7.70
CA SER A 373 -0.46 -30.01 9.11
C SER A 373 -1.75 -29.23 9.34
N ILE A 374 -2.17 -28.40 8.38
CA ILE A 374 -3.39 -27.61 8.51
C ILE A 374 -4.65 -28.49 8.58
N ILE A 375 -4.58 -29.73 8.06
CA ILE A 375 -5.69 -30.68 8.08
C ILE A 375 -6.15 -31.04 9.50
N HIS A 376 -5.22 -31.03 10.46
CA HIS A 376 -5.46 -31.39 11.86
C HIS A 376 -5.87 -30.19 12.73
N GLN A 377 -6.02 -29.00 12.13
CA GLN A 377 -6.49 -27.83 12.86
C GLN A 377 -7.95 -28.01 13.27
N LEU A 378 -8.27 -27.52 14.47
CA LEU A 378 -9.61 -27.58 15.04
C LEU A 378 -10.24 -26.18 15.07
N ASP A 379 -11.55 -26.13 14.84
CA ASP A 379 -12.34 -24.93 15.07
C ASP A 379 -12.59 -24.72 16.58
N GLU A 380 -13.45 -23.75 16.91
CA GLU A 380 -13.78 -23.39 18.30
C GLU A 380 -14.62 -24.47 19.02
N ASP A 381 -15.32 -25.33 18.27
CA ASP A 381 -16.11 -26.45 18.79
C ASP A 381 -15.30 -27.75 18.88
N GLY A 382 -14.01 -27.72 18.52
CA GLY A 382 -13.15 -28.89 18.46
C GLY A 382 -13.39 -29.76 17.22
N ASN A 383 -14.06 -29.25 16.19
CA ASN A 383 -14.26 -29.93 14.92
C ASN A 383 -13.00 -29.84 14.07
N ASP A 384 -12.55 -30.96 13.51
CA ASP A 384 -11.57 -30.95 12.44
C ASP A 384 -12.22 -30.56 11.10
N SER A 385 -11.41 -30.45 10.04
CA SER A 385 -11.89 -30.06 8.70
C SER A 385 -13.02 -30.95 8.17
N LEU A 386 -12.94 -32.25 8.46
CA LEU A 386 -13.87 -33.25 7.96
C LEU A 386 -15.22 -33.13 8.68
N LEU A 387 -15.20 -33.09 10.02
CA LEU A 387 -16.38 -32.95 10.84
C LEU A 387 -17.05 -31.58 10.64
N TYR A 388 -16.24 -30.52 10.52
CA TYR A 388 -16.74 -29.17 10.24
C TYR A 388 -17.60 -29.12 8.98
N ILE A 389 -17.14 -29.74 7.89
CA ILE A 389 -17.91 -29.79 6.64
C ILE A 389 -19.25 -30.49 6.87
N CYS A 390 -19.24 -31.65 7.53
CA CYS A 390 -20.46 -32.43 7.73
C CYS A 390 -21.48 -31.72 8.62
N LEU A 391 -21.04 -31.00 9.65
CA LEU A 391 -21.96 -30.32 10.56
C LEU A 391 -22.42 -28.96 10.03
N ASN A 392 -21.52 -28.20 9.38
CA ASN A 392 -21.76 -26.77 9.11
C ASN A 392 -21.95 -26.43 7.62
N VAL A 393 -21.61 -27.33 6.69
CA VAL A 393 -21.59 -27.01 5.24
C VAL A 393 -22.65 -27.80 4.47
N ARG A 394 -23.79 -27.16 4.20
CA ARG A 394 -24.88 -27.77 3.42
C ARG A 394 -24.47 -28.05 1.99
N GLY A 395 -24.75 -29.25 1.48
CA GLY A 395 -24.52 -29.61 0.07
C GLY A 395 -23.04 -29.60 -0.32
N CYS A 396 -22.19 -30.15 0.54
CA CYS A 396 -20.80 -30.41 0.22
C CYS A 396 -20.66 -31.45 -0.92
N ARG A 397 -19.58 -31.35 -1.71
CA ARG A 397 -19.25 -32.31 -2.76
C ARG A 397 -18.46 -33.47 -2.17
N HIS A 398 -18.82 -34.70 -2.51
CA HIS A 398 -18.11 -35.91 -2.06
C HIS A 398 -16.59 -35.84 -2.34
N ARG A 399 -16.18 -35.24 -3.48
CA ARG A 399 -14.75 -35.07 -3.84
C ARG A 399 -13.93 -34.27 -2.84
N LEU A 400 -14.55 -33.36 -2.09
CA LEU A 400 -13.85 -32.61 -1.05
C LEU A 400 -13.66 -33.47 0.20
N ILE A 401 -14.66 -34.26 0.57
CA ILE A 401 -14.56 -35.26 1.65
C ILE A 401 -13.49 -36.30 1.32
N GLU A 402 -13.55 -36.89 0.14
CA GLU A 402 -12.55 -37.83 -0.38
C GLU A 402 -11.14 -37.25 -0.28
N PHE A 403 -10.96 -36.00 -0.73
CA PHE A 403 -9.68 -35.30 -0.63
C PHE A 403 -9.20 -35.17 0.82
N LEU A 404 -10.07 -34.77 1.75
CA LEU A 404 -9.70 -34.64 3.17
C LEU A 404 -9.29 -35.99 3.77
N ILE A 405 -10.05 -37.05 3.51
CA ILE A 405 -9.74 -38.41 3.97
C ILE A 405 -8.38 -38.88 3.41
N GLN A 406 -8.15 -38.71 2.11
CA GLN A 406 -6.89 -39.06 1.46
C GLN A 406 -5.68 -38.29 2.01
N ASN A 407 -5.89 -37.10 2.57
CA ASN A 407 -4.83 -36.28 3.14
C ASN A 407 -4.66 -36.47 4.66
N GLY A 408 -5.33 -37.47 5.25
CA GLY A 408 -5.11 -37.87 6.64
C GLY A 408 -6.07 -37.28 7.67
N SER A 409 -7.29 -36.90 7.26
CA SER A 409 -8.34 -36.57 8.24
C SER A 409 -8.68 -37.77 9.12
N ASP A 410 -8.86 -37.52 10.41
CA ASP A 410 -9.12 -38.55 11.42
C ASP A 410 -10.62 -38.83 11.50
N LEU A 411 -11.05 -39.95 10.92
CA LEU A 411 -12.45 -40.36 10.88
C LEU A 411 -13.06 -40.61 12.27
N SER A 412 -12.22 -40.95 13.24
CA SER A 412 -12.61 -41.33 14.60
C SER A 412 -12.64 -40.15 15.58
N ARG A 413 -12.03 -39.02 15.18
CA ARG A 413 -11.91 -37.83 16.02
C ARG A 413 -13.27 -37.34 16.49
N ARG A 414 -13.35 -37.07 17.79
CA ARG A 414 -14.53 -36.51 18.44
C ARG A 414 -14.31 -35.02 18.74
N ASN A 415 -15.31 -34.20 18.49
CA ASN A 415 -15.33 -32.81 18.93
C ASN A 415 -15.66 -32.69 20.43
N PHE A 416 -15.81 -31.46 20.95
CA PHE A 416 -16.16 -31.21 22.36
C PHE A 416 -17.57 -31.69 22.75
N LYS A 417 -18.41 -32.04 21.76
CA LYS A 417 -19.74 -32.65 21.96
C LYS A 417 -19.73 -34.17 21.76
N HIS A 418 -18.54 -34.78 21.73
CA HIS A 418 -18.32 -36.21 21.47
C HIS A 418 -18.85 -36.72 20.12
N ILE A 419 -19.10 -35.84 19.15
CA ILE A 419 -19.55 -36.19 17.80
C ILE A 419 -18.33 -36.46 16.92
N ASN A 420 -18.34 -37.57 16.18
CA ASN A 420 -17.35 -37.89 15.14
C ASN A 420 -17.94 -37.76 13.72
N PHE A 421 -17.11 -38.01 12.70
CA PHE A 421 -17.50 -37.93 11.30
C PHE A 421 -18.70 -38.82 10.95
N PHE A 422 -18.73 -40.05 11.45
CA PHE A 422 -19.83 -41.00 11.18
C PHE A 422 -21.14 -40.52 11.78
N ASN A 423 -21.12 -40.09 13.04
CA ASN A 423 -22.30 -39.50 13.70
C ASN A 423 -22.85 -38.32 12.89
N ALA A 424 -21.97 -37.47 12.36
CA ALA A 424 -22.37 -36.33 11.54
C ALA A 424 -22.99 -36.75 10.19
N LEU A 425 -22.55 -37.84 9.56
CA LEU A 425 -23.14 -38.35 8.32
C LEU A 425 -24.57 -38.89 8.49
N HIS A 426 -24.90 -39.40 9.69
CA HIS A 426 -26.24 -39.92 10.00
C HIS A 426 -27.29 -38.84 10.25
N ILE A 427 -26.88 -37.57 10.39
CA ILE A 427 -27.81 -36.45 10.48
C ILE A 427 -28.64 -36.37 9.18
N SER A 428 -29.94 -36.13 9.31
CA SER A 428 -30.90 -36.15 8.20
C SER A 428 -30.49 -35.24 7.03
N THR A 429 -29.84 -34.12 7.31
CA THR A 429 -29.31 -33.16 6.33
C THR A 429 -28.19 -33.73 5.45
N ASN A 430 -27.49 -34.77 5.91
CA ASN A 430 -26.34 -35.37 5.23
C ASN A 430 -26.65 -36.68 4.50
N ARG A 431 -27.89 -37.19 4.53
CA ARG A 431 -28.28 -38.44 3.83
C ARG A 431 -27.84 -38.49 2.36
N LYS A 432 -28.01 -37.38 1.63
CA LYS A 432 -27.56 -37.30 0.21
C LYS A 432 -26.04 -37.35 0.06
N LEU A 433 -25.30 -36.82 1.03
CA LEU A 433 -23.84 -36.88 1.05
C LEU A 433 -23.40 -38.32 1.39
N LEU A 434 -23.98 -38.92 2.44
CA LEU A 434 -23.74 -40.30 2.85
C LEU A 434 -23.92 -41.27 1.68
N ASN A 435 -25.05 -41.23 0.98
CA ASN A 435 -25.28 -42.09 -0.18
C ASN A 435 -24.21 -41.89 -1.25
N LYS A 436 -23.86 -40.64 -1.57
CA LYS A 436 -22.79 -40.36 -2.54
C LYS A 436 -21.43 -40.88 -2.10
N LEU A 437 -21.11 -40.86 -0.81
CA LEU A 437 -19.85 -41.39 -0.30
C LEU A 437 -19.80 -42.92 -0.41
N ILE A 438 -20.95 -43.59 -0.26
CA ILE A 438 -21.09 -45.03 -0.48
C ILE A 438 -21.02 -45.36 -1.97
N ASP A 439 -21.79 -44.66 -2.80
CA ASP A 439 -21.86 -44.88 -4.26
C ASP A 439 -20.51 -44.70 -4.95
N HIS A 440 -19.67 -43.81 -4.42
CA HIS A 440 -18.31 -43.57 -4.91
C HIS A 440 -17.23 -44.37 -4.15
N GLU A 441 -17.63 -45.32 -3.29
CA GLU A 441 -16.73 -46.19 -2.53
C GLU A 441 -15.70 -45.42 -1.66
N ILE A 442 -16.04 -44.18 -1.26
CA ILE A 442 -15.20 -43.34 -0.40
C ILE A 442 -15.23 -43.86 1.04
N ILE A 443 -16.37 -44.43 1.45
CA ILE A 443 -16.56 -45.10 2.74
C ILE A 443 -17.32 -46.41 2.56
N SER A 444 -16.99 -47.43 3.35
CA SER A 444 -17.68 -48.72 3.33
C SER A 444 -18.84 -48.76 4.33
N ILE A 445 -19.96 -49.37 3.92
CA ILE A 445 -21.15 -49.60 4.74
C ILE A 445 -20.81 -50.41 6.01
N ASP A 446 -19.88 -51.37 5.89
CA ASP A 446 -19.47 -52.22 7.01
C ASP A 446 -18.73 -51.44 8.09
N TYR A 447 -17.99 -50.42 7.69
CA TYR A 447 -17.23 -49.57 8.61
C TYR A 447 -18.15 -48.62 9.39
N ILE A 448 -19.12 -48.02 8.70
CA ILE A 448 -20.14 -47.14 9.31
C ILE A 448 -20.96 -47.92 10.35
N SER A 449 -21.36 -49.15 10.01
CA SER A 449 -22.20 -49.99 10.87
C SER A 449 -21.50 -50.42 12.17
N LYS A 450 -20.17 -50.51 12.17
CA LYS A 450 -19.36 -50.82 13.37
C LYS A 450 -19.20 -49.61 14.28
N GLU A 451 -18.86 -48.45 13.72
CA GLU A 451 -18.63 -47.21 14.46
C GLU A 451 -19.91 -46.70 15.16
N VAL A 452 -21.07 -46.78 14.51
CA VAL A 452 -22.36 -46.36 15.10
C VAL A 452 -22.76 -47.26 16.29
N LYS A 453 -22.50 -48.56 16.20
CA LYS A 453 -22.77 -49.50 17.31
C LYS A 453 -21.87 -49.17 18.52
N GLN A 454 -20.62 -48.84 18.27
CA GLN A 454 -19.67 -48.48 19.32
C GLN A 454 -20.05 -47.17 20.02
N PHE A 455 -20.48 -46.15 19.26
CA PHE A 455 -20.95 -44.89 19.84
C PHE A 455 -22.21 -45.04 20.72
N ASN A 456 -23.19 -45.83 20.26
CA ASN A 456 -24.39 -46.09 21.06
C ASN A 456 -24.06 -46.82 22.37
N ASN A 457 -23.08 -47.73 22.33
CA ASN A 457 -22.57 -48.41 23.52
C ASN A 457 -21.85 -47.44 24.47
N ASP A 458 -21.05 -46.50 23.95
CA ASP A 458 -20.35 -45.50 24.75
C ASP A 458 -21.32 -44.53 25.47
N ILE A 459 -22.37 -44.05 24.79
CA ILE A 459 -23.42 -43.23 25.40
C ILE A 459 -24.14 -44.01 26.50
N SER A 460 -24.51 -45.28 26.22
CA SER A 460 -25.17 -46.09 27.24
C SER A 460 -24.27 -46.32 28.46
N ASN A 461 -22.95 -46.43 28.30
CA ASN A 461 -22.01 -46.62 29.39
C ASN A 461 -21.70 -45.33 30.18
N GLU A 462 -21.70 -44.15 29.55
CA GLU A 462 -21.57 -42.87 30.25
C GLU A 462 -22.83 -42.53 31.08
N SER A 463 -24.02 -42.94 30.62
CA SER A 463 -25.26 -42.82 31.40
C SER A 463 -25.38 -43.76 32.61
N ILE A 464 -24.43 -44.70 32.75
CA ILE A 464 -24.40 -45.71 33.83
C ILE A 464 -23.32 -45.40 34.89
N ARG A 465 -22.47 -44.39 34.72
CA ARG A 465 -21.58 -43.96 35.81
C ARG A 465 -22.43 -43.29 36.91
N PRO A 466 -22.55 -43.88 38.12
CA PRO A 466 -23.10 -43.16 39.25
C PRO A 466 -22.18 -41.96 39.50
N SER A 467 -22.75 -40.80 39.76
CA SER A 467 -22.00 -39.68 40.34
C SER A 467 -21.35 -40.15 41.64
N GLU A 468 -20.06 -40.43 41.61
CA GLU A 468 -19.27 -40.60 42.83
C GLU A 468 -19.17 -39.24 43.53
N SER A 469 -19.70 -39.23 44.75
CA SER A 469 -19.74 -38.16 45.74
C SER A 469 -18.37 -37.76 46.26
#